data_AF-A0A1G1LP82-F1
#
_entry.id   AF-A0A1G1LP82-F1
#
_cell.length_a   1.000
_cell.length_b   1.000
_cell.length_c   1.000
_cell.angle_alpha   90.00
_cell.angle_beta   90.00
_cell.angle_gamma   90.00
#
_symmetry.space_group_name_H-M   'P 1'
#
loop_
_entity.id
_entity.type
_entity.pdbx_description
1 polymer ?
#
loop_
_entity_poly.entity_id
_entity_poly.type
_entity_poly.pdbx_seq_one_letter_code
_entity_poly.pdbx_strand_id
1 'polypeptide(L)' 'MVCVVRINRGSLRVGDTIHIVGAGTNLKQKVRSLQIESVDVRAASKGKLVGLKVDKRVRENDKVYKVT' A
#
# COMPACT_ATOMS: atom_id res chain seq x y z
N MET A 1 -2.51 -11.92 2.13
CA MET A 1 -2.74 -11.54 0.71
C MET A 1 -1.70 -10.53 0.28
N VAL A 2 -1.42 -10.41 -1.02
CA VAL A 2 -0.57 -9.35 -1.58
C VAL A 2 -1.43 -8.56 -2.56
N CYS A 3 -1.31 -7.24 -2.52
CA CYS A 3 -1.94 -6.34 -3.49
C CYS A 3 -0.88 -5.45 -4.11
N VAL A 4 -1.12 -5.01 -5.34
CA VAL A 4 -0.28 -4.04 -6.03
C VAL A 4 -0.99 -2.71 -6.02
N VAL A 5 -0.29 -1.67 -5.55
CA VAL A 5 -0.81 -0.31 -5.47
C VAL A 5 0.11 0.64 -6.22
N ARG A 6 -0.49 1.58 -6.96
CA ARG A 6 0.26 2.64 -7.66
C ARG A 6 0.29 3.90 -6.81
N ILE A 7 1.48 4.43 -6.53
CA ILE A 7 1.60 5.68 -5.79
C ILE A 7 1.34 6.86 -6.72
N ASN A 8 0.16 7.47 -6.62
CA ASN A 8 -0.16 8.67 -7.41
C ASN A 8 0.41 9.96 -6.82
N ARG A 9 0.62 10.04 -5.51
CA ARG A 9 1.11 11.25 -4.83
C ARG A 9 1.89 10.90 -3.57
N GLY A 10 2.98 11.62 -3.33
CA GLY A 10 3.84 11.44 -2.15
C GLY A 10 4.79 10.25 -2.27
N SER A 11 5.23 9.76 -1.12
CA SER A 11 6.05 8.56 -0.96
C SER A 11 5.49 7.69 0.16
N LEU A 12 5.70 6.38 0.04
CA LEU A 12 5.30 5.38 1.02
C LEU A 12 6.54 4.68 1.55
N ARG A 13 6.67 4.54 2.87
CA ARG A 13 7.81 3.89 3.52
C ARG A 13 7.37 2.72 4.39
N VAL A 14 8.26 1.75 4.55
CA VAL A 14 8.09 0.69 5.55
C VAL A 14 8.04 1.35 6.93
N GLY A 15 7.01 1.03 7.70
CA GLY A 15 6.71 1.65 8.98
C GLY A 15 5.63 2.73 8.93
N ASP A 16 5.25 3.23 7.74
CA ASP A 16 4.14 4.17 7.62
C ASP A 16 2.79 3.49 7.93
N THR A 17 1.80 4.28 8.35
CA THR A 17 0.44 3.76 8.55
C THR A 17 -0.43 4.13 7.35
N ILE A 18 -1.04 3.11 6.75
CA ILE A 18 -1.96 3.27 5.63
C ILE A 18 -3.38 2.90 6.02
N HIS A 19 -4.32 3.56 5.37
CA HIS A 19 -5.74 3.32 5.48
C HIS A 19 -6.29 3.00 4.10
N ILE A 20 -6.72 1.75 3.94
CA ILE A 20 -7.35 1.24 2.72
C ILE A 20 -8.86 1.37 2.91
N VAL A 21 -9.49 2.14 2.02
CA VAL A 21 -10.91 2.44 2.02
C VAL A 21 -11.50 2.11 0.65
N GLY A 22 -12.54 1.28 0.64
CA GLY A 22 -13.25 0.86 -0.55
C GLY A 22 -14.74 0.65 -0.27
N ALA A 23 -15.46 0.11 -1.25
CA ALA A 23 -16.91 -0.08 -1.16
C ALA A 23 -17.36 -0.97 0.02
N GLY A 24 -16.51 -1.91 0.44
CA GLY A 24 -16.74 -2.74 1.64
C GLY A 24 -15.45 -3.01 2.43
N THR A 25 -14.38 -2.28 2.12
CA THR A 25 -13.07 -2.46 2.73
C THR A 25 -12.76 -1.23 3.58
N ASN A 26 -12.55 -1.43 4.87
CA ASN A 26 -12.08 -0.37 5.76
C ASN A 26 -10.99 -0.98 6.65
N LEU A 27 -9.73 -0.82 6.25
CA LEU A 27 -8.58 -1.44 6.90
C LEU A 27 -7.51 -0.39 7.17
N LYS A 28 -7.15 -0.23 8.44
CA LYS A 28 -5.94 0.50 8.84
C LYS A 28 -4.87 -0.50 9.18
N GLN A 29 -3.71 -0.37 8.55
CA GLN A 29 -2.58 -1.24 8.83
C GLN A 29 -1.25 -0.51 8.66
N LYS A 30 -0.22 -1.01 9.33
CA LYS A 30 1.14 -0.51 9.20
C LYS A 30 1.85 -1.24 8.07
N VAL A 31 2.61 -0.51 7.26
CA VAL A 31 3.42 -1.09 6.19
C VAL A 31 4.56 -1.90 6.80
N ARG A 32 4.51 -3.22 6.69
CA ARG A 32 5.58 -4.11 7.18
C ARG A 32 6.62 -4.42 6.11
N SER A 33 6.19 -4.49 4.85
CA SER A 33 7.04 -4.82 3.70
C SER A 33 6.53 -4.07 2.46
N LEU A 34 7.47 -3.62 1.62
CA LEU A 34 7.21 -3.02 0.31
C LEU A 34 8.07 -3.71 -0.73
N GLN A 35 7.50 -4.01 -1.89
CA GLN A 35 8.20 -4.60 -3.02
C GLN A 35 7.94 -3.79 -4.29
N ILE A 36 8.95 -3.50 -5.08
CA ILE A 36 8.82 -2.87 -6.41
C ILE A 36 9.50 -3.79 -7.40
N GLU A 37 8.80 -4.21 -8.46
CA GLU A 37 9.39 -5.06 -9.52
C GLU A 37 10.08 -6.33 -8.96
N SER A 38 9.48 -6.94 -7.93
CA SER A 38 10.00 -8.12 -7.20
C SER A 38 11.27 -7.87 -6.38
N VAL A 39 11.62 -6.60 -6.13
CA VAL A 39 12.73 -6.19 -5.26
C VAL A 39 12.19 -5.60 -3.97
N ASP A 40 12.68 -6.07 -2.83
CA ASP A 40 12.34 -5.50 -1.52
C ASP A 40 12.93 -4.09 -1.38
N VAL A 41 12.06 -3.13 -1.05
CA VAL A 41 12.46 -1.72 -0.89
C VAL A 41 12.01 -1.18 0.45
N ARG A 42 12.75 -0.20 0.98
CA ARG A 42 12.35 0.51 2.22
C ARG A 42 11.37 1.65 1.97
N ALA A 43 11.39 2.21 0.77
CA ALA A 43 10.61 3.36 0.39
C ALA A 43 10.20 3.25 -1.09
N ALA A 44 9.04 3.82 -1.41
CA ALA A 44 8.50 3.89 -2.75
C ALA A 44 8.07 5.32 -3.06
N SER A 45 8.48 5.80 -4.23
CA SER A 45 8.17 7.15 -4.72
C SER A 45 6.94 7.15 -5.61
N LYS A 46 6.37 8.34 -5.83
CA LYS A 46 5.30 8.57 -6.82
C LYS A 46 5.65 7.94 -8.18
N GLY A 47 4.65 7.34 -8.81
CA GLY A 47 4.73 6.74 -10.14
C GLY A 47 5.13 5.26 -10.15
N LYS A 48 5.59 4.72 -9.02
CA LYS A 48 5.96 3.30 -8.91
C LYS A 48 4.77 2.42 -8.50
N LEU A 49 4.81 1.18 -8.98
CA LEU A 49 3.93 0.09 -8.56
C LEU A 49 4.59 -0.63 -7.40
N VAL A 50 3.86 -0.76 -6.30
CA VAL A 50 4.37 -1.33 -5.06
C VAL A 50 3.48 -2.48 -4.64
N GLY A 51 4.08 -3.65 -4.51
CA GLY A 51 3.52 -4.81 -3.84
C GLY A 51 3.50 -4.55 -2.34
N LEU A 52 2.31 -4.67 -1.75
CA LEU A 52 2.08 -4.47 -0.33
C LEU A 52 1.31 -5.66 0.22
N LYS A 53 1.77 -6.16 1.38
CA LYS A 53 1.10 -7.26 2.07
C LYS A 53 -0.07 -6.70 2.87
N VAL A 54 -1.25 -7.27 2.66
CA VAL A 54 -2.48 -6.88 3.36
C VAL A 54 -2.99 -8.00 4.26
N ASP A 55 -3.45 -7.60 5.44
CA ASP A 55 -3.98 -8.51 6.46
C ASP A 55 -5.38 -9.02 6.09
N LYS A 56 -6.16 -8.22 5.35
CA LYS A 56 -7.51 -8.56 4.89
C LYS A 56 -7.63 -8.51 3.38
N ARG A 57 -8.73 -9.10 2.88
CA ARG A 57 -9.10 -9.05 1.47
C ARG A 57 -9.37 -7.61 1.04
N VAL A 58 -8.67 -7.18 0.01
CA VAL A 58 -8.87 -5.89 -0.69
C VAL A 58 -9.41 -6.18 -2.09
N ARG A 59 -10.08 -5.20 -2.69
CA ARG A 59 -10.64 -5.29 -4.04
C ARG A 59 -9.94 -4.32 -4.99
N GLU A 60 -10.03 -4.61 -6.28
CA GLU A 60 -9.67 -3.66 -7.32
C GLU A 60 -10.54 -2.41 -7.17
N ASN A 61 -9.93 -1.23 -7.27
CA ASN A 61 -10.48 0.11 -6.99
C ASN A 61 -10.48 0.60 -5.53
N ASP A 62 -9.95 -0.18 -4.59
CA ASP A 62 -9.76 0.33 -3.22
C ASP A 62 -8.76 1.50 -3.20
N LYS A 63 -9.12 2.57 -2.47
CA LYS A 63 -8.27 3.76 -2.31
C LYS A 63 -7.38 3.59 -1.10
N VAL A 64 -6.11 3.93 -1.25
CA VAL A 64 -5.12 3.85 -0.18
C VAL A 64 -4.69 5.26 0.21
N TYR A 65 -4.86 5.58 1.49
CA TYR A 65 -4.47 6.85 2.08
C TYR A 65 -3.35 6.63 3.08
N LYS A 66 -2.30 7.44 3.00
CA LYS A 66 -1.29 7.52 4.06
C LYS A 66 -1.83 8.38 5.19
N VAL A 67 -1.79 7.87 6.42
CA VAL A 67 -2.28 8.58 7.61
C VAL A 67 -1.15 9.30 8.34
N THR A 68 0.06 8.73 8.34
CA THR A 68 1.23 9.24 9.08
C THR A 68 2.49 8.87 8.35
#